data_AF-A0A081NX74-F1
#
_entry.id   AF-A0A081NX74-F1
#
_cell.length_a   1.000
_cell.length_b   1.000
_cell.length_c   1.000
_cell.angle_alpha   90.00
_cell.angle_beta   90.00
_cell.angle_gamma   90.00
#
_symmetry.space_group_name_H-M   'P 1'
#
loop_
_entity.id
_entity.type
_entity.pdbx_description
1 polymer ?
#
loop_
_entity_poly.entity_id
_entity_poly.type
_entity_poly.pdbx_seq_one_letter_code
_entity_poly.pdbx_strand_id
1 'polypeptide(L)'
;MARGIFDVVVNPEYGEDTMTVVGNCINGYKHELHTLRNGTTVVLKKEGSPGKEIRIVRGHDDECPFHYIEMGPATAQAVNLRGGARCLLEYNELEQTVTLTKISVNKEQVIVLTEKGRTEPRVRIGYSLLNKLGMAKSRTMHARHGNASVKLRLLVPQNELSEQFVLSAGAAAKLRLGNGQLYLLAYDQAARTLSFSPLSHVPESVDPATGSAPDDSAQPTRSSYRSRSAQRAVAKTMTASRSGKSRTRKTAPSRLFVAKQTKAPKPEPFSITGKSAVWISPKLHRRRR
;
A
#
# COMPACT_ATOMS: atom_id res chain seq x y z
N MET A 1 25.74 -3.41 -6.04
CA MET A 1 24.85 -3.91 -4.95
C MET A 1 23.42 -3.79 -5.44
N ALA A 2 22.63 -4.85 -5.33
CA ALA A 2 21.25 -4.84 -5.79
C ALA A 2 20.29 -4.55 -4.62
N ARG A 3 19.20 -3.82 -4.87
CA ARG A 3 18.24 -3.44 -3.81
C ARG A 3 16.80 -3.42 -4.28
N GLY A 4 15.85 -3.51 -3.34
CA GLY A 4 14.42 -3.29 -3.59
C GLY A 4 13.59 -3.25 -2.30
N ILE A 5 12.36 -2.76 -2.41
CA ILE A 5 11.41 -2.66 -1.28
C ILE A 5 10.43 -3.83 -1.36
N PHE A 6 10.28 -4.55 -0.26
CA PHE A 6 9.48 -5.76 -0.15
C PHE A 6 8.58 -5.73 1.08
N ASP A 7 7.37 -6.25 0.94
CA ASP A 7 6.51 -6.61 2.06
C ASP A 7 6.88 -7.98 2.61
N VAL A 8 6.77 -8.16 3.93
CA VAL A 8 7.14 -9.41 4.61
C VAL A 8 5.90 -10.25 4.85
N VAL A 9 5.88 -11.44 4.28
CA VAL A 9 4.93 -12.50 4.58
C VAL A 9 5.62 -13.53 5.47
N VAL A 10 5.02 -13.84 6.61
CA VAL A 10 5.51 -14.90 7.50
C VAL A 10 4.54 -16.06 7.41
N ASN A 11 4.99 -17.15 6.80
CA ASN A 11 4.19 -18.35 6.60
C ASN A 11 4.70 -19.47 7.52
N PRO A 12 3.87 -20.01 8.43
CA PRO A 12 4.28 -21.07 9.34
C PRO A 12 4.63 -22.40 8.64
N GLU A 13 4.18 -22.60 7.40
CA GLU A 13 4.46 -23.79 6.60
C GLU A 13 5.81 -23.69 5.86
N TYR A 14 6.45 -22.52 5.87
CA TYR A 14 7.73 -22.30 5.20
C TYR A 14 8.90 -22.86 6.01
N GLY A 15 9.89 -23.42 5.30
CA GLY A 15 11.11 -23.93 5.90
C GLY A 15 11.91 -22.85 6.64
N GLU A 16 12.52 -23.21 7.76
CA GLU A 16 13.19 -22.27 8.68
C GLU A 16 14.42 -21.58 8.09
N ASP A 17 14.99 -22.11 7.01
CA ASP A 17 16.21 -21.64 6.37
C ASP A 17 15.97 -21.24 4.90
N THR A 18 14.74 -20.86 4.58
CA THR A 18 14.36 -20.45 3.24
C THR A 18 13.69 -19.09 3.23
N MET A 19 14.04 -18.27 2.24
CA MET A 19 13.35 -17.03 1.94
C MET A 19 12.98 -17.01 0.47
N THR A 20 11.70 -16.84 0.17
CA THR A 20 11.21 -16.67 -1.19
C THR A 20 11.09 -15.20 -1.52
N VAL A 21 11.61 -14.82 -2.69
CA VAL A 21 11.60 -13.45 -3.18
C VAL A 21 10.69 -13.39 -4.40
N VAL A 22 9.63 -12.58 -4.33
CA VAL A 22 8.68 -12.34 -5.42
C VAL A 22 8.82 -10.90 -5.89
N GLY A 23 9.50 -10.73 -7.02
CA GLY A 23 10.08 -9.46 -7.44
C GLY A 23 9.41 -8.76 -8.62
N ASN A 24 8.56 -9.38 -9.44
CA ASN A 24 8.07 -8.73 -10.67
C ASN A 24 6.57 -8.44 -10.65
N CYS A 25 6.09 -7.84 -9.56
CA CYS A 25 4.68 -7.53 -9.34
C CYS A 25 4.21 -6.25 -10.03
N ILE A 26 2.94 -6.18 -10.39
CA ILE A 26 2.34 -5.12 -11.23
C ILE A 26 2.55 -3.71 -10.65
N ASN A 27 2.39 -3.52 -9.33
CA ASN A 27 2.52 -2.22 -8.68
C ASN A 27 3.75 -2.11 -7.78
N GLY A 28 4.74 -3.00 -7.94
CA GLY A 28 5.94 -2.97 -7.12
C GLY A 28 6.93 -1.87 -7.53
N TYR A 29 7.84 -1.52 -6.61
CA TYR A 29 8.90 -0.55 -6.87
C TYR A 29 10.00 -1.18 -7.72
N LYS A 30 10.55 -0.40 -8.67
CA LYS A 30 11.74 -0.82 -9.42
C LYS A 30 12.82 -1.34 -8.46
N HIS A 31 13.38 -2.51 -8.77
CA HIS A 31 14.42 -3.16 -7.99
C HIS A 31 15.51 -3.72 -8.91
N GLU A 32 16.67 -3.99 -8.33
CA GLU A 32 17.85 -4.49 -9.06
C GLU A 32 18.18 -5.96 -8.74
N LEU A 33 17.28 -6.64 -8.03
CA LEU A 33 17.46 -8.04 -7.58
C LEU A 33 17.38 -9.10 -8.68
N HIS A 34 17.65 -8.75 -9.94
CA HIS A 34 17.84 -9.73 -11.02
C HIS A 34 19.16 -10.50 -10.87
N THR A 35 20.14 -9.93 -10.15
CA THR A 35 21.42 -10.60 -9.84
C THR A 35 21.29 -11.66 -8.74
N LEU A 36 20.25 -11.58 -7.90
CA LEU A 36 19.99 -12.58 -6.86
C LEU A 36 19.32 -13.81 -7.47
N ARG A 37 20.13 -14.84 -7.74
CA ARG A 37 19.69 -16.06 -8.43
C ARG A 37 18.88 -16.99 -7.54
N ASN A 38 18.06 -17.82 -8.19
CA ASN A 38 17.33 -18.88 -7.50
C ASN A 38 18.29 -19.93 -6.96
N GLY A 39 18.04 -20.40 -5.73
CA GLY A 39 18.85 -21.42 -5.07
C GLY A 39 20.14 -20.89 -4.43
N THR A 40 20.46 -19.60 -4.57
CA THR A 40 21.65 -19.01 -3.94
C THR A 40 21.56 -19.11 -2.42
N THR A 41 22.60 -19.64 -1.78
CA THR A 41 22.76 -19.60 -0.33
C THR A 41 23.41 -18.30 0.07
N VAL A 42 22.80 -17.58 1.00
CA VAL A 42 23.26 -16.27 1.46
C VAL A 42 23.24 -16.20 2.98
N VAL A 43 24.03 -15.30 3.53
CA VAL A 43 23.93 -14.91 4.94
C VAL A 43 22.91 -13.78 5.05
N LEU A 44 21.74 -14.10 5.59
CA LEU A 44 20.70 -13.14 5.94
C LEU A 44 21.09 -12.37 7.20
N LYS A 45 21.20 -11.06 7.09
CA LYS A 45 21.55 -10.16 8.17
C LYS A 45 20.40 -9.20 8.45
N LYS A 46 20.11 -8.99 9.72
CA LYS A 46 19.59 -7.71 10.18
C LYS A 46 20.79 -6.80 10.46
N GLU A 47 20.64 -5.51 10.19
CA GLU A 47 21.64 -4.51 10.55
C GLU A 47 22.09 -4.70 12.03
N GLY A 48 23.40 -4.92 12.23
CA GLY A 48 24.02 -5.13 13.54
C GLY A 48 23.81 -6.51 14.20
N SER A 49 23.35 -7.54 13.48
CA SER A 49 23.13 -8.90 14.03
C SER A 49 24.08 -9.95 13.44
N PRO A 50 24.39 -11.03 14.20
CA PRO A 50 25.00 -12.21 13.61
C PRO A 50 24.04 -12.78 12.55
N GLY A 51 24.51 -12.93 11.32
CA GLY A 51 23.67 -13.38 10.22
C GLY A 51 23.28 -14.85 10.32
N LYS A 52 22.20 -15.22 9.64
CA LYS A 52 21.71 -16.59 9.51
C LYS A 52 21.89 -17.04 8.06
N GLU A 53 22.49 -18.21 7.84
CA GLU A 53 22.56 -18.79 6.51
C GLU A 53 21.17 -19.26 6.06
N ILE A 54 20.76 -18.87 4.86
CA ILE A 54 19.48 -19.23 4.26
C ILE A 54 19.65 -19.51 2.77
N ARG A 55 18.71 -20.27 2.22
CA ARG A 55 18.56 -20.45 0.78
C ARG A 55 17.52 -19.50 0.21
N ILE A 56 17.89 -18.79 -0.84
CA ILE A 56 16.98 -17.96 -1.62
C ILE A 56 16.21 -18.83 -2.61
N VAL A 57 14.90 -18.64 -2.65
CA VAL A 57 14.03 -19.20 -3.66
C VAL A 57 13.39 -18.05 -4.44
N ARG A 58 13.39 -18.11 -5.76
CA ARG A 58 12.63 -17.14 -6.58
C ARG A 58 11.21 -17.67 -6.71
N GLY A 59 10.25 -16.90 -6.20
CA GLY A 59 8.85 -17.21 -6.46
C GLY A 59 8.53 -16.99 -7.93
N HIS A 60 7.47 -17.63 -8.40
CA HIS A 60 6.99 -17.40 -9.75
C HIS A 60 6.32 -16.02 -9.83
N ASP A 61 6.36 -15.43 -11.01
CA ASP A 61 5.71 -14.15 -11.33
C ASP A 61 4.19 -14.39 -11.49
N ASP A 62 3.57 -14.93 -10.44
CA ASP A 62 2.12 -14.96 -10.31
C ASP A 62 1.62 -13.51 -10.25
N GLU A 63 0.35 -13.26 -10.60
CA GLU A 63 -0.28 -11.94 -10.56
C GLU A 63 -0.28 -11.35 -9.15
N CYS A 64 0.88 -10.86 -8.71
CA CYS A 64 1.08 -10.28 -7.41
C CYS A 64 0.89 -8.77 -7.53
N PRO A 65 0.19 -8.15 -6.57
CA PRO A 65 -0.03 -6.72 -6.63
C PRO A 65 1.25 -5.96 -6.26
N PHE A 66 2.08 -6.47 -5.33
CA PHE A 66 3.28 -5.81 -4.80
C PHE A 66 4.38 -6.82 -4.47
N HIS A 67 5.64 -6.38 -4.53
CA HIS A 67 6.79 -7.21 -4.18
C HIS A 67 6.73 -7.66 -2.73
N TYR A 68 6.96 -8.95 -2.51
CA TYR A 68 7.01 -9.50 -1.18
C TYR A 68 8.09 -10.56 -1.04
N ILE A 69 8.54 -10.72 0.19
CA ILE A 69 9.35 -11.84 0.63
C ILE A 69 8.53 -12.71 1.55
N GLU A 70 8.67 -14.02 1.39
CA GLU A 70 8.02 -15.01 2.23
C GLU A 70 9.09 -15.82 2.96
N MET A 71 8.91 -16.01 4.27
CA MET A 71 9.85 -16.77 5.10
C MET A 71 9.16 -17.42 6.30
N GLY A 72 9.83 -18.40 6.89
CA GLY A 72 9.35 -19.07 8.09
C GLY A 72 9.41 -18.16 9.34
N PRO A 73 8.66 -18.49 10.41
CA PRO A 73 8.66 -17.72 11.65
C PRO A 73 10.04 -17.59 12.29
N ALA A 74 10.84 -18.67 12.27
CA ALA A 74 12.19 -18.69 12.82
C ALA A 74 13.14 -17.73 12.07
N THR A 75 13.07 -17.71 10.73
CA THR A 75 13.83 -16.77 9.90
C THR A 75 13.44 -15.33 10.19
N ALA A 76 12.13 -15.05 10.21
CA ALA A 76 11.60 -13.72 10.48
C ALA A 76 12.00 -13.23 11.88
N GLN A 77 11.98 -14.11 12.88
CA GLN A 77 12.41 -13.80 14.24
C GLN A 77 13.91 -13.48 14.30
N ALA A 78 14.76 -14.23 13.59
CA ALA A 78 16.20 -13.98 13.54
C ALA A 78 16.53 -12.57 13.02
N VAL A 79 15.72 -12.05 12.09
CA VAL A 79 15.86 -10.67 11.57
C VAL A 79 14.90 -9.65 12.21
N ASN A 80 14.18 -10.03 13.27
CA ASN A 80 13.20 -9.19 13.97
C ASN A 80 12.16 -8.53 13.04
N LEU A 81 11.70 -9.29 12.04
CA LEU A 81 10.60 -8.91 11.17
C LEU A 81 9.32 -9.62 11.59
N ARG A 82 8.18 -8.99 11.29
CA ARG A 82 6.84 -9.54 11.52
C ARG A 82 6.10 -9.55 10.21
N GLY A 83 5.09 -10.42 10.08
CA GLY A 83 4.19 -10.40 8.94
C GLY A 83 3.54 -9.02 8.77
N GLY A 84 3.49 -8.54 7.52
CA GLY A 84 3.01 -7.22 7.14
C GLY A 84 4.00 -6.07 7.39
N ALA A 85 5.23 -6.35 7.86
CA ALA A 85 6.29 -5.35 7.86
C ALA A 85 6.74 -5.05 6.42
N ARG A 86 7.30 -3.86 6.20
CA ARG A 86 8.00 -3.52 4.98
C ARG A 86 9.49 -3.40 5.24
N CYS A 87 10.31 -3.87 4.31
CA CYS A 87 11.76 -3.73 4.40
C CYS A 87 12.39 -3.34 3.07
N LEU A 88 13.53 -2.66 3.17
CA LEU A 88 14.53 -2.60 2.12
C LEU A 88 15.34 -3.90 2.18
N LEU A 89 15.40 -4.61 1.06
CA LEU A 89 16.27 -5.76 0.84
C LEU A 89 17.46 -5.29 0.04
N GLU A 90 18.66 -5.50 0.58
CA GLU A 90 19.93 -5.20 -0.09
C GLU A 90 20.74 -6.49 -0.25
N TYR A 91 21.16 -6.78 -1.47
CA TYR A 91 21.98 -7.94 -1.80
C TYR A 91 23.39 -7.50 -2.21
N ASN A 92 24.38 -8.04 -1.50
CA ASN A 92 25.78 -7.92 -1.83
C ASN A 92 26.30 -9.26 -2.39
N GLU A 93 26.54 -9.28 -3.69
CA GLU A 93 26.99 -10.47 -4.42
C GLU A 93 28.42 -10.89 -4.03
N LEU A 94 29.30 -9.96 -3.68
CA LEU A 94 30.68 -10.27 -3.30
C LEU A 94 30.74 -10.99 -1.95
N GLU A 95 29.89 -10.58 -1.01
CA GLU A 95 29.83 -11.15 0.34
C GLU A 95 28.83 -12.30 0.47
N GLN A 96 27.98 -12.51 -0.54
CA GLN A 96 26.82 -13.40 -0.47
C GLN A 96 25.93 -13.07 0.74
N THR A 97 25.68 -11.77 0.96
CA THR A 97 24.88 -11.29 2.10
C THR A 97 23.60 -10.64 1.62
N VAL A 98 22.52 -10.90 2.35
CA VAL A 98 21.25 -10.17 2.20
C VAL A 98 20.97 -9.42 3.49
N THR A 99 20.85 -8.11 3.41
CA THR A 99 20.49 -7.26 4.55
C THR A 99 19.04 -6.84 4.43
N LEU A 100 18.27 -7.03 5.51
CA LEU A 100 16.89 -6.54 5.61
C LEU A 100 16.78 -5.38 6.59
N THR A 101 16.41 -4.22 6.07
CA THR A 101 16.24 -2.99 6.86
C THR A 101 14.78 -2.61 6.90
N LYS A 102 14.17 -2.63 8.10
CA LYS A 102 12.75 -2.31 8.28
C LYS A 102 12.46 -0.85 7.92
N ILE A 103 11.46 -0.64 7.06
CA ILE A 103 10.93 0.68 6.73
C ILE A 103 9.67 0.93 7.56
N SER A 104 9.73 1.90 8.47
CA SER A 104 8.57 2.28 9.29
C SER A 104 7.70 3.36 8.65
N VAL A 105 8.26 4.18 7.77
CA VAL A 105 7.58 5.32 7.14
C VAL A 105 7.70 5.21 5.62
N ASN A 106 6.56 5.10 4.93
CA ASN A 106 6.49 5.16 3.47
C ASN A 106 5.90 6.49 3.03
N LYS A 107 6.35 7.00 1.88
CA LYS A 107 5.92 8.28 1.35
C LYS A 107 5.45 8.14 -0.09
N GLU A 108 4.34 8.80 -0.42
CA GLU A 108 3.78 8.83 -1.77
C GLU A 108 3.18 10.20 -2.09
N GLN A 109 3.26 10.61 -3.35
CA GLN A 109 2.60 11.83 -3.80
C GLN A 109 1.15 11.52 -4.15
N VAL A 110 0.20 12.33 -3.65
CA VAL A 110 -1.22 12.10 -3.86
C VAL A 110 -1.95 13.39 -4.14
N ILE A 111 -2.92 13.33 -5.06
CA ILE A 111 -3.93 14.39 -5.20
C ILE A 111 -5.05 14.09 -4.20
N VAL A 112 -5.27 15.01 -3.26
CA VAL A 112 -6.33 14.86 -2.25
C VAL A 112 -7.67 15.27 -2.87
N LEU A 113 -8.58 14.31 -3.00
CA LEU A 113 -9.96 14.56 -3.43
C LEU A 113 -10.90 14.62 -2.23
N THR A 114 -11.99 15.36 -2.36
CA THR A 114 -13.00 15.50 -1.30
C THR A 114 -14.37 14.99 -1.75
N GLU A 115 -14.93 14.05 -0.99
CA GLU A 115 -16.29 13.54 -1.17
C GLU A 115 -17.31 14.54 -0.61
N LYS A 116 -18.23 15.01 -1.47
CA LYS A 116 -19.30 15.95 -1.10
C LYS A 116 -20.37 15.27 -0.23
N GLY A 117 -20.96 16.02 0.69
CA GLY A 117 -22.13 15.59 1.47
C GLY A 117 -21.87 14.62 2.62
N ARG A 118 -20.62 14.23 2.89
CA ARG A 118 -20.25 13.38 4.04
C ARG A 118 -19.40 14.13 5.07
N THR A 119 -19.91 14.20 6.29
CA THR A 119 -19.24 14.87 7.42
C THR A 119 -18.48 13.92 8.33
N GLU A 120 -18.84 12.63 8.34
CA GLU A 120 -18.14 11.62 9.13
C GLU A 120 -16.68 11.48 8.67
N PRO A 121 -15.70 11.47 9.60
CA PRO A 121 -14.28 11.45 9.26
C PRO A 121 -13.86 10.09 8.69
N ARG A 122 -13.89 10.00 7.36
CA ARG A 122 -13.57 8.80 6.59
C ARG A 122 -12.60 9.14 5.47
N VAL A 123 -11.88 8.12 5.03
CA VAL A 123 -11.00 8.18 3.87
C VAL A 123 -11.16 6.94 3.03
N ARG A 124 -11.24 7.12 1.72
CA ARG A 124 -11.15 6.07 0.72
C ARG A 124 -9.78 6.10 0.08
N ILE A 125 -9.02 5.03 0.24
CA ILE A 125 -7.69 4.88 -0.36
C ILE A 125 -7.76 3.71 -1.34
N GLY A 126 -7.42 3.95 -2.59
CA GLY A 126 -7.29 2.90 -3.60
C GLY A 126 -6.26 1.85 -3.21
N TYR A 127 -6.45 0.61 -3.64
CA TYR A 127 -5.64 -0.52 -3.17
C TYR A 127 -4.16 -0.40 -3.54
N SER A 128 -3.84 0.07 -4.75
CA SER A 128 -2.46 0.30 -5.17
C SER A 128 -1.76 1.33 -4.28
N LEU A 129 -2.39 2.48 -4.02
CA LEU A 129 -1.83 3.51 -3.12
C LEU A 129 -1.70 3.00 -1.67
N LEU A 130 -2.71 2.28 -1.16
CA LEU A 130 -2.70 1.69 0.18
C LEU A 130 -1.48 0.78 0.37
N ASN A 131 -1.21 -0.05 -0.62
CA ASN A 131 -0.06 -0.93 -0.62
C ASN A 131 1.24 -0.14 -0.81
N LYS A 132 1.33 0.87 -1.69
CA LYS A 132 2.53 1.76 -1.76
C LYS A 132 2.85 2.43 -0.42
N LEU A 133 1.85 2.76 0.39
CA LEU A 133 2.06 3.28 1.75
C LEU A 133 2.43 2.21 2.79
N GLY A 134 2.40 0.92 2.42
CA GLY A 134 2.66 -0.20 3.31
C GLY A 134 1.62 -0.25 4.43
N MET A 135 0.37 0.07 4.12
CA MET A 135 -0.72 0.08 5.09
C MET A 135 -1.33 -1.31 5.19
N ALA A 136 -1.42 -1.86 6.39
CA ALA A 136 -2.32 -2.98 6.64
C ALA A 136 -3.78 -2.54 6.46
N LYS A 137 -4.68 -3.47 6.13
CA LYS A 137 -6.15 -3.28 6.05
C LYS A 137 -6.78 -3.02 7.43
N SER A 138 -6.27 -2.04 8.16
CA SER A 138 -6.79 -1.58 9.43
C SER A 138 -8.03 -0.72 9.21
N ARG A 139 -9.01 -0.82 10.12
CA ARG A 139 -10.27 -0.08 9.96
C ARG A 139 -10.13 1.41 10.29
N THR A 140 -9.13 1.81 11.07
CA THR A 140 -8.97 3.18 11.55
C THR A 140 -7.51 3.58 11.68
N MET A 141 -7.22 4.85 11.42
CA MET A 141 -5.89 5.44 11.60
C MET A 141 -6.00 6.91 12.02
N HIS A 142 -4.90 7.48 12.50
CA HIS A 142 -4.80 8.91 12.75
C HIS A 142 -4.26 9.62 11.51
N ALA A 143 -4.78 10.80 11.22
CA ALA A 143 -4.30 11.67 10.16
C ALA A 143 -3.91 13.03 10.73
N ARG A 144 -2.85 13.64 10.20
CA ARG A 144 -2.32 14.93 10.65
C ARG A 144 -1.85 15.80 9.50
N HIS A 145 -2.09 17.10 9.61
CA HIS A 145 -1.56 18.13 8.71
C HIS A 145 -1.23 19.37 9.55
N GLY A 146 0.05 19.68 9.69
CA GLY A 146 0.53 20.63 10.70
C GLY A 146 0.04 20.25 12.10
N ASN A 147 -0.62 21.20 12.80
CA ASN A 147 -1.18 20.99 14.13
C ASN A 147 -2.59 20.36 14.12
N ALA A 148 -3.21 20.22 12.94
CA ALA A 148 -4.53 19.60 12.83
C ALA A 148 -4.42 18.09 12.83
N SER A 149 -5.32 17.41 13.55
CA SER A 149 -5.40 15.95 13.55
C SER A 149 -6.84 15.44 13.57
N VAL A 150 -7.06 14.26 12.99
CA VAL A 150 -8.36 13.59 12.99
C VAL A 150 -8.18 12.08 12.93
N LYS A 151 -9.05 11.32 13.60
CA LYS A 151 -9.13 9.87 13.44
C LYS A 151 -10.01 9.54 12.24
N LEU A 152 -9.45 8.84 11.26
CA LEU A 152 -10.12 8.45 10.03
C LEU A 152 -10.53 6.97 10.06
N ARG A 153 -11.71 6.67 9.53
CA ARG A 153 -12.09 5.31 9.16
C ARG A 153 -11.65 5.05 7.71
N LEU A 154 -10.89 3.99 7.50
CA LEU A 154 -10.41 3.58 6.18
C LEU A 154 -11.48 2.77 5.44
N LEU A 155 -11.69 3.11 4.17
CA LEU A 155 -12.47 2.37 3.20
C LEU A 155 -11.58 2.03 2.00
N VAL A 156 -11.52 0.77 1.62
CA VAL A 156 -10.73 0.32 0.46
C VAL A 156 -11.73 -0.07 -0.62
N PRO A 157 -11.71 0.57 -1.80
CA PRO A 157 -12.57 0.18 -2.91
C PRO A 157 -12.14 -1.19 -3.46
N GLN A 158 -13.03 -1.87 -4.17
CA GLN A 158 -12.75 -3.18 -4.78
C GLN A 158 -11.75 -3.10 -5.94
N ASN A 159 -11.57 -1.93 -6.57
CA ASN A 159 -10.63 -1.78 -7.67
C ASN A 159 -9.19 -1.82 -7.17
N GLU A 160 -8.49 -2.91 -7.52
CA GLU A 160 -7.12 -3.20 -7.08
C GLU A 160 -6.06 -2.25 -7.67
N LEU A 161 -6.35 -1.65 -8.83
CA LEU A 161 -5.45 -0.72 -9.51
C LEU A 161 -5.68 0.74 -9.12
N SER A 162 -6.66 1.01 -8.26
CA SER A 162 -6.97 2.39 -7.87
C SER A 162 -5.84 3.00 -7.03
N GLU A 163 -5.41 4.20 -7.42
CA GLU A 163 -4.46 5.03 -6.67
C GLU A 163 -5.13 6.25 -6.01
N GLN A 164 -6.46 6.32 -6.04
CA GLN A 164 -7.19 7.49 -5.57
C GLN A 164 -7.10 7.67 -4.06
N PHE A 165 -6.96 8.92 -3.63
CA PHE A 165 -7.06 9.33 -2.24
C PHE A 165 -8.24 10.29 -2.05
N VAL A 166 -9.30 9.84 -1.38
CA VAL A 166 -10.52 10.63 -1.20
C VAL A 166 -10.87 10.78 0.28
N LEU A 167 -10.95 12.01 0.77
CA LEU A 167 -11.41 12.33 2.12
C LEU A 167 -12.88 12.70 2.13
N SER A 168 -13.58 12.37 3.21
CA SER A 168 -14.85 13.03 3.53
C SER A 168 -14.67 14.55 3.68
N ALA A 169 -15.68 15.35 3.31
CA ALA A 169 -15.66 16.80 3.48
C ALA A 169 -15.35 17.22 4.93
N GLY A 170 -15.91 16.52 5.92
CA GLY A 170 -15.61 16.79 7.33
C GLY A 170 -14.16 16.53 7.73
N ALA A 171 -13.53 15.47 7.21
CA ALA A 171 -12.11 15.19 7.44
C ALA A 171 -11.20 16.21 6.74
N ALA A 172 -11.48 16.54 5.49
CA ALA A 172 -10.70 17.52 4.72
C ALA A 172 -10.73 18.90 5.40
N ALA A 173 -11.91 19.33 5.87
CA ALA A 173 -12.06 20.58 6.62
C ALA A 173 -11.27 20.56 7.95
N LYS A 174 -11.37 19.47 8.73
CA LYS A 174 -10.62 19.33 10.00
C LYS A 174 -9.11 19.36 9.79
N LEU A 175 -8.63 18.71 8.74
CA LEU A 175 -7.20 18.68 8.38
C LEU A 175 -6.75 19.94 7.62
N ARG A 176 -7.67 20.85 7.28
CA ARG A 176 -7.38 22.05 6.46
C ARG A 176 -6.71 21.70 5.13
N LEU A 177 -7.20 20.65 4.47
CA LEU A 177 -6.69 20.19 3.18
C LEU A 177 -7.57 20.69 2.04
N GLY A 178 -6.94 21.17 0.97
CA GLY A 178 -7.63 21.62 -0.23
C GLY A 178 -8.03 20.44 -1.13
N ASN A 179 -9.20 20.53 -1.77
CA ASN A 179 -9.61 19.57 -2.80
C ASN A 179 -8.81 19.78 -4.09
N GLY A 180 -8.33 18.69 -4.70
CA GLY A 180 -7.54 18.71 -5.93
C GLY A 180 -6.07 19.11 -5.72
N GLN A 181 -5.63 19.31 -4.48
CA GLN A 181 -4.26 19.73 -4.17
C GLN A 181 -3.32 18.53 -4.05
N LEU A 182 -2.08 18.71 -4.50
CA LEU A 182 -1.03 17.70 -4.46
C LEU A 182 -0.29 17.76 -3.11
N TYR A 183 -0.20 16.61 -2.43
CA TYR A 183 0.48 16.49 -1.14
C TYR A 183 1.46 15.32 -1.14
N LEU A 184 2.53 15.46 -0.35
CA LEU A 184 3.35 14.33 0.05
C LEU A 184 2.69 13.66 1.25
N LEU A 185 2.20 12.46 1.03
CA LEU A 185 1.60 11.61 2.03
C LEU A 185 2.68 10.76 2.69
N ALA A 186 2.76 10.73 4.01
CA ALA A 186 3.70 9.90 4.75
C ALA A 186 2.96 9.03 5.77
N TYR A 187 3.01 7.72 5.64
CA TYR A 187 2.39 6.78 6.58
C TYR A 187 3.42 6.15 7.49
N ASP A 188 3.30 6.40 8.78
CA ASP A 188 4.06 5.72 9.83
C ASP A 188 3.30 4.45 10.27
N GLN A 189 3.87 3.28 9.96
CA GLN A 189 3.29 1.97 10.28
C GLN A 189 3.25 1.69 11.78
N ALA A 190 4.22 2.19 12.55
CA ALA A 190 4.30 1.96 13.99
C ALA A 190 3.27 2.82 14.72
N ALA A 191 3.19 4.11 14.39
CA ALA A 191 2.24 5.04 14.97
C ALA A 191 0.83 4.98 14.34
N ARG A 192 0.66 4.24 13.24
CA ARG A 192 -0.57 4.20 12.42
C ARG A 192 -1.07 5.61 12.09
N THR A 193 -0.12 6.48 11.71
CA THR A 193 -0.35 7.90 11.52
C THR A 193 -0.02 8.31 10.10
N LEU A 194 -0.97 8.96 9.45
CA LEU A 194 -0.88 9.49 8.10
C LEU A 194 -0.60 10.99 8.17
N SER A 195 0.54 11.43 7.66
CA SER A 195 0.94 12.84 7.61
C SER A 195 0.75 13.40 6.21
N PHE A 196 0.28 14.63 6.12
CA PHE A 196 0.31 15.40 4.89
C PHE A 196 1.36 16.50 5.00
N SER A 197 2.19 16.63 3.98
CA SER A 197 3.08 17.78 3.81
C SER A 197 2.81 18.40 2.44
N PRO A 198 2.74 19.74 2.33
CA PRO A 198 2.63 20.38 1.03
C PRO A 198 3.87 20.02 0.20
N LEU A 199 3.65 19.65 -1.06
CA LEU A 199 4.72 19.65 -2.04
C LEU A 199 4.85 21.10 -2.48
N SER A 200 5.64 21.88 -1.74
CA SER A 200 5.92 23.28 -2.09
C SER A 200 6.25 23.34 -3.58
N HIS A 201 5.54 24.23 -4.29
CA HIS A 201 5.64 24.47 -5.73
C HIS A 201 7.04 24.12 -6.27
N VAL A 202 7.14 23.08 -7.09
CA VAL A 202 8.11 23.15 -8.19
C VAL A 202 7.70 24.43 -8.92
N PRO A 203 8.55 25.47 -9.00
CA PRO A 203 8.20 26.64 -9.76
C PRO A 203 7.83 26.13 -11.15
N GLU A 204 6.57 26.33 -11.52
CA GLU A 204 6.11 26.26 -12.89
C GLU A 204 7.15 27.03 -13.68
N SER A 205 7.92 26.32 -14.51
CA SER A 205 9.06 26.88 -15.21
C SER A 205 8.59 28.14 -15.89
N VAL A 206 9.12 29.28 -15.45
CA VAL A 206 8.98 30.54 -16.17
C VAL A 206 9.45 30.24 -17.58
N ASP A 207 8.53 30.39 -18.54
CA ASP A 207 8.85 30.33 -19.96
C ASP A 207 10.14 31.14 -20.19
N PRO A 208 11.16 30.58 -20.87
CA PRO A 208 12.34 31.34 -21.18
C PRO A 208 11.90 32.55 -22.00
N ALA A 209 12.32 33.71 -21.51
CA ALA A 209 12.24 35.03 -22.11
C ALA A 209 11.92 35.00 -23.61
N THR A 210 10.77 35.58 -23.96
CA THR A 210 10.51 36.10 -25.29
C THR A 210 11.73 36.90 -25.72
N GLY A 211 12.50 36.32 -26.64
CA GLY A 211 13.65 36.98 -27.24
C GLY A 211 13.20 38.27 -27.90
N SER A 212 13.76 39.37 -27.46
CA SER A 212 13.77 40.61 -28.20
C SER A 212 14.51 40.37 -29.51
N ALA A 213 13.77 40.16 -30.59
CA ALA A 213 14.31 40.24 -31.95
C ALA A 213 14.43 41.72 -32.35
N PRO A 214 15.53 42.13 -32.99
CA PRO A 214 15.63 43.46 -33.57
C PRO A 214 14.87 43.55 -34.90
N ASP A 215 14.35 44.75 -35.15
CA ASP A 215 13.80 45.27 -36.40
C ASP A 215 14.60 44.80 -37.62
N ASP A 216 13.92 44.20 -38.60
CA ASP A 216 14.11 44.64 -39.98
C ASP A 216 12.94 44.24 -40.91
N SER A 217 12.18 45.27 -41.29
CA SER A 217 11.72 45.58 -42.64
C SER A 217 11.64 44.45 -43.68
N ALA A 218 10.43 43.94 -43.96
CA ALA A 218 9.87 43.82 -45.32
C ALA A 218 8.52 43.06 -45.34
N GLN A 219 7.46 43.78 -45.69
CA GLN A 219 6.22 43.26 -46.30
C GLN A 219 6.53 42.58 -47.65
N PRO A 220 5.70 41.64 -48.19
CA PRO A 220 4.29 41.92 -48.50
C PRO A 220 3.27 40.75 -48.57
N THR A 221 2.03 41.17 -48.80
CA THR A 221 0.92 40.49 -49.51
C THR A 221 0.11 39.38 -48.82
N ARG A 222 -1.05 39.83 -48.30
CA ARG A 222 -2.41 39.30 -48.52
C ARG A 222 -2.50 37.93 -49.23
N SER A 223 -3.05 36.94 -48.53
CA SER A 223 -4.09 36.12 -49.16
C SER A 223 -5.16 35.74 -48.14
N SER A 224 -6.39 35.90 -48.60
CA SER A 224 -7.66 35.72 -47.92
C SER A 224 -8.12 34.28 -48.05
N TYR A 225 -8.28 33.56 -46.95
CA TYR A 225 -9.24 32.44 -46.92
C TYR A 225 -10.05 32.47 -45.63
N ARG A 226 -11.27 32.96 -45.81
CA ARG A 226 -12.33 33.15 -44.83
C ARG A 226 -13.24 31.93 -44.92
N SER A 227 -12.99 30.88 -44.14
CA SER A 227 -13.93 29.75 -44.03
C SER A 227 -15.04 30.13 -43.05
N ARG A 228 -16.23 30.32 -43.63
CA ARG A 228 -17.48 30.65 -42.95
C ARG A 228 -17.90 29.55 -41.97
N SER A 229 -18.28 30.02 -40.79
CA SER A 229 -19.10 29.32 -39.80
C SER A 229 -20.46 28.94 -40.39
N ALA A 230 -20.77 27.64 -40.40
CA ALA A 230 -22.11 27.15 -40.61
C ALA A 230 -22.84 27.11 -39.26
N GLN A 231 -23.62 28.16 -38.99
CA GLN A 231 -24.73 28.08 -38.05
C GLN A 231 -25.81 27.18 -38.65
N ARG A 232 -26.22 26.12 -37.94
CA ARG A 232 -27.50 25.45 -38.24
C ARG A 232 -28.27 25.21 -36.95
N ALA A 233 -29.27 26.08 -36.79
CA ALA A 233 -30.60 25.89 -36.24
C ALA A 233 -30.78 24.92 -35.06
N VAL A 234 -30.97 25.57 -33.90
CA VAL A 234 -31.77 25.16 -32.75
C VAL A 234 -33.06 24.45 -33.16
N ALA A 235 -33.20 23.18 -32.80
CA ALA A 235 -34.49 22.51 -32.72
C ALA A 235 -34.99 22.56 -31.26
N LYS A 236 -35.91 23.50 -31.00
CA LYS A 236 -36.78 23.48 -29.81
C LYS A 236 -37.68 22.25 -29.93
N THR A 237 -37.48 21.25 -29.07
CA THR A 237 -38.49 20.21 -28.86
C THR A 237 -39.10 20.39 -27.47
N MET A 238 -40.43 20.36 -27.48
CA MET A 238 -41.31 20.80 -26.42
C MET A 238 -41.25 19.92 -25.17
N THR A 239 -41.49 20.62 -24.06
CA THR A 239 -41.99 20.15 -22.78
C THR A 239 -43.10 19.10 -22.94
N ALA A 240 -42.90 17.94 -22.32
CA ALA A 240 -43.99 17.07 -21.89
C ALA A 240 -43.84 16.81 -20.39
N SER A 241 -44.68 17.48 -19.62
CA SER A 241 -44.97 17.17 -18.23
C SER A 241 -45.51 15.75 -18.12
N ARG A 242 -44.96 14.94 -17.20
CA ARG A 242 -45.73 13.85 -16.64
C ARG A 242 -45.37 13.63 -15.17
N SER A 243 -46.22 14.23 -14.33
CA SER A 243 -46.41 13.89 -12.94
C SER A 243 -46.67 12.39 -12.78
N GLY A 244 -45.79 11.69 -12.07
CA GLY A 244 -45.92 10.26 -11.77
C GLY A 244 -45.87 10.06 -10.26
N LYS A 245 -47.05 10.02 -9.65
CA LYS A 245 -47.35 9.80 -8.24
C LYS A 245 -46.47 8.72 -7.56
N SER A 246 -45.97 9.14 -6.41
CA SER A 246 -45.64 8.32 -5.25
C SER A 246 -46.67 7.20 -5.00
N ARG A 247 -46.18 5.96 -4.92
CA ARG A 247 -46.89 4.86 -4.26
C ARG A 247 -45.96 4.19 -3.26
N THR A 248 -46.22 4.50 -2.01
CA THR A 248 -45.87 3.74 -0.82
C THR A 248 -46.29 2.27 -1.01
N ARG A 249 -45.34 1.34 -0.91
CA ARG A 249 -45.67 -0.07 -0.70
C ARG A 249 -45.30 -0.48 0.73
N LYS A 250 -46.38 -0.86 1.40
CA LYS A 250 -46.51 -1.39 2.75
C LYS A 250 -45.48 -2.48 3.05
N THR A 251 -44.87 -2.29 4.21
CA THR A 251 -44.32 -3.30 5.11
C THR A 251 -45.32 -4.45 5.31
N ALA A 252 -44.83 -5.68 5.16
CA ALA A 252 -45.48 -6.87 5.70
C ALA A 252 -44.43 -7.65 6.52
N PRO A 253 -44.72 -8.03 7.77
CA PRO A 253 -43.81 -8.83 8.58
C PRO A 253 -44.09 -10.32 8.34
N SER A 254 -43.07 -11.06 7.92
CA SER A 254 -43.02 -12.53 8.05
C SER A 254 -41.95 -12.82 9.10
N ARG A 255 -42.37 -13.04 10.36
CA ARG A 255 -42.59 -14.36 10.96
C ARG A 255 -41.40 -15.32 10.81
N LEU A 256 -40.74 -15.52 11.95
CA LEU A 256 -40.38 -16.81 12.53
C LEU A 256 -39.53 -17.75 11.65
N PHE A 257 -38.21 -17.69 11.84
CA PHE A 257 -37.40 -18.90 11.83
C PHE A 257 -36.70 -19.05 13.18
N VAL A 258 -37.26 -19.94 13.99
CA VAL A 258 -36.67 -20.51 15.19
C VAL A 258 -35.70 -21.62 14.78
N ALA A 259 -34.49 -21.49 15.33
CA ALA A 259 -33.50 -22.51 15.70
C ALA A 259 -33.27 -23.75 14.81
N LYS A 260 -32.04 -23.86 14.31
CA LYS A 260 -31.27 -25.10 14.46
C LYS A 260 -29.95 -24.78 15.16
N GLN A 261 -29.90 -25.06 16.46
CA GLN A 261 -28.64 -25.25 17.18
C GLN A 261 -27.98 -26.50 16.62
N THR A 262 -26.87 -26.34 15.90
CA THR A 262 -25.94 -27.42 15.63
C THR A 262 -25.21 -27.75 16.93
N LYS A 263 -25.51 -28.93 17.49
CA LYS A 263 -24.76 -29.54 18.59
C LYS A 263 -23.28 -29.61 18.23
N ALA A 264 -22.44 -29.06 19.10
CA ALA A 264 -21.00 -29.29 19.06
C ALA A 264 -20.71 -30.78 19.33
N PRO A 265 -19.74 -31.39 18.62
CA PRO A 265 -19.28 -32.74 18.93
C PRO A 265 -18.56 -32.77 20.28
N LYS A 266 -18.89 -33.81 21.03
CA LYS A 266 -18.35 -34.20 22.34
C LYS A 266 -16.84 -34.50 22.19
N PRO A 267 -15.95 -33.94 23.03
CA PRO A 267 -14.55 -34.34 23.02
C PRO A 267 -14.43 -35.75 23.63
N GLU A 268 -13.90 -36.70 22.86
CA GLU A 268 -13.42 -37.97 23.39
C GLU A 268 -12.06 -37.77 24.08
N PRO A 269 -11.84 -38.44 25.23
CA PRO A 269 -10.58 -38.37 25.96
C PRO A 269 -9.55 -39.34 25.36
N PHE A 270 -8.54 -38.82 24.67
CA PHE A 270 -7.37 -39.63 24.32
C PHE A 270 -6.38 -39.68 25.49
N SER A 271 -6.50 -40.81 26.19
CA SER A 271 -5.46 -41.63 26.84
C SER A 271 -4.03 -41.08 26.90
N ILE A 272 -3.59 -40.95 28.15
CA ILE A 272 -2.21 -40.86 28.62
C ILE A 272 -1.52 -42.22 28.42
N THR A 273 -0.45 -42.22 27.62
CA THR A 273 0.70 -43.15 27.68
C THR A 273 1.84 -42.40 26.99
N GLY A 274 2.86 -41.87 27.66
CA GLY A 274 3.77 -42.56 28.56
C GLY A 274 5.08 -42.83 27.81
N LYS A 275 6.07 -41.95 27.97
CA LYS A 275 7.52 -42.28 28.00
C LYS A 275 8.33 -41.05 28.35
N SER A 276 8.81 -41.09 29.59
CA SER A 276 9.77 -40.18 30.19
C SER A 276 11.12 -40.30 29.48
N ALA A 277 11.63 -39.20 28.92
CA ALA A 277 13.01 -39.11 28.46
C ALA A 277 13.79 -38.30 29.51
N VAL A 278 14.49 -39.03 30.37
CA VAL A 278 15.46 -38.50 31.32
C VAL A 278 16.65 -37.96 30.52
N TRP A 279 16.81 -36.64 30.49
CA TRP A 279 18.03 -36.00 29.99
C TRP A 279 19.03 -35.88 31.15
N ILE A 280 20.06 -36.73 31.10
CA ILE A 280 21.24 -36.63 31.96
C ILE A 280 22.14 -35.53 31.39
N SER A 281 22.29 -34.42 32.11
CA SER A 281 23.29 -33.39 31.80
C SER A 281 24.66 -33.79 32.35
N PRO A 282 25.75 -33.76 31.55
CA PRO A 282 27.10 -33.87 32.11
C PRO A 282 27.53 -32.53 32.71
N LYS A 283 28.00 -32.58 33.97
CA LYS A 283 28.67 -31.46 34.65
C LYS A 283 29.99 -31.14 33.95
N LEU A 284 30.10 -29.93 33.39
CA LEU A 284 31.39 -29.37 32.96
C LEU A 284 32.17 -28.89 34.18
N HIS A 285 33.30 -29.54 34.43
CA HIS A 285 34.29 -29.14 35.41
C HIS A 285 34.93 -27.80 35.03
N ARG A 286 34.81 -26.84 35.95
CA ARG A 286 35.53 -25.58 35.99
C ARG A 286 36.99 -25.85 36.37
N ARG A 287 37.95 -25.76 35.44
CA ARG A 287 39.38 -25.66 35.76
C ARG A 287 39.84 -24.23 35.57
N ARG A 288 40.18 -23.59 36.70
CA ARG A 288 41.06 -22.42 36.77
C ARG A 288 42.48 -22.86 36.43
N ARG A 289 43.15 -22.12 35.55
CA ARG A 289 44.54 -21.71 35.69
C ARG A 289 44.62 -20.26 35.26
#